data_AF-A0A953MPX9-F1
#
_entry.id   AF-A0A953MPX9-F1
#
_cell.length_a   1.000
_cell.length_b   1.000
_cell.length_c   1.000
_cell.angle_alpha   90.00
_cell.angle_beta   90.00
_cell.angle_gamma   90.00
#
_symmetry.space_group_name_H-M   'P 1'
#
loop_
_entity.id
_entity.type
_entity.pdbx_description
1 polymer ?
#
loop_
_entity_poly.entity_id
_entity_poly.type
_entity_poly.pdbx_seq_one_letter_code
_entity_poly.pdbx_strand_id
1 'polypeptide(L)'
;MKITDEILNRYIDGELTCQELKDFLIEVDSSVQIKEQLNILQTASNSFKKINEYSPSDDFTSRLMLQLNKKLKPRTSDKIFIFSISSIFIVLSLTIIGFILAQIIGTNKPAQSLVIGENIIGVLGTIAQPFVSLFSSSSISLVGAIISFGIIISGYFYFDYQKTTR
;
A
#
# COMPACT_ATOMS: atom_id res chain seq x y z
N MET A 1 -20.26 -27.43 49.19
CA MET A 1 -19.18 -26.91 48.29
C MET A 1 -19.10 -25.42 48.56
N LYS A 2 -17.91 -24.80 48.72
CA LYS A 2 -17.91 -23.36 49.02
C LYS A 2 -18.29 -22.58 47.76
N ILE A 3 -19.51 -22.07 47.71
CA ILE A 3 -19.97 -21.24 46.61
C ILE A 3 -19.10 -19.98 46.59
N THR A 4 -18.46 -19.77 45.46
CA THR A 4 -17.63 -18.60 45.13
C THR A 4 -18.35 -17.86 44.01
N ASP A 5 -18.10 -16.56 43.86
CA ASP A 5 -18.70 -15.73 42.81
C ASP A 5 -18.55 -16.33 41.40
N GLU A 6 -17.46 -17.05 41.15
CA GLU A 6 -17.20 -17.77 39.90
C GLU A 6 -18.25 -18.87 39.61
N ILE A 7 -18.64 -19.66 40.61
CA ILE A 7 -19.67 -20.71 40.45
C ILE A 7 -21.04 -20.07 40.20
N LEU A 8 -21.30 -18.92 40.81
CA LEU A 8 -22.54 -18.15 40.65
C LEU A 8 -22.68 -17.60 39.23
N ASN A 9 -21.59 -17.07 38.65
CA ASN A 9 -21.56 -16.61 37.26
C ASN A 9 -21.70 -17.77 36.28
N ARG A 10 -20.93 -18.87 36.47
CA ARG A 10 -21.05 -20.08 35.64
C ARG A 10 -22.45 -20.67 35.64
N TYR A 11 -23.20 -20.57 36.76
CA TYR A 11 -24.62 -20.96 36.79
C TYR A 11 -25.49 -20.09 35.88
N ILE A 12 -25.29 -18.77 35.90
CA ILE A 12 -26.07 -17.82 35.09
C ILE A 12 -25.78 -17.99 33.60
N ASP A 13 -24.53 -18.34 33.26
CA ASP A 13 -24.09 -18.61 31.89
C ASP A 13 -24.45 -20.02 31.41
N GLY A 14 -24.91 -20.92 32.31
CA GLY A 14 -25.31 -22.29 31.98
C GLY A 14 -24.14 -23.26 31.82
N GLU A 15 -22.97 -22.95 32.39
CA GLU A 15 -21.70 -23.67 32.22
C GLU A 15 -21.39 -24.65 33.36
N LEU A 16 -22.36 -24.94 34.24
CA LEU A 16 -22.19 -25.91 35.31
C LEU A 16 -22.42 -27.34 34.81
N THR A 17 -21.54 -28.25 35.24
CA THR A 17 -21.73 -29.68 35.00
C THR A 17 -22.89 -30.23 35.84
N CYS A 18 -23.47 -31.37 35.44
CA CYS A 18 -24.60 -31.97 36.16
C CYS A 18 -24.32 -32.29 37.63
N GLN A 19 -23.06 -32.55 37.98
CA GLN A 19 -22.64 -32.81 39.36
C GLN A 19 -22.55 -31.50 40.16
N GLU A 20 -21.86 -30.49 39.63
CA GLU A 20 -21.75 -29.17 40.25
C GLU A 20 -23.12 -28.49 40.41
N LEU A 21 -24.03 -28.68 39.46
CA LEU A 21 -25.39 -28.11 39.52
C LEU A 21 -26.20 -28.68 40.68
N LYS A 22 -26.08 -29.98 40.96
CA LYS A 22 -26.76 -30.60 42.12
C LYS A 22 -26.20 -30.07 43.44
N ASP A 23 -24.88 -30.01 43.56
CA ASP A 23 -24.21 -29.52 44.75
C ASP A 23 -24.50 -28.03 44.98
N PHE A 24 -24.58 -27.25 43.91
CA PHE A 24 -24.95 -25.85 43.92
C PHE A 24 -26.39 -25.63 44.40
N LEU A 25 -27.36 -26.38 43.88
CA LEU A 25 -28.77 -26.24 44.29
C LEU A 25 -28.98 -26.57 45.78
N ILE A 26 -28.30 -27.60 46.29
CA ILE A 26 -28.36 -27.97 47.71
C ILE A 26 -27.84 -26.83 48.59
N GLU A 27 -26.72 -26.21 48.21
CA GLU A 27 -26.11 -25.13 48.97
C GLU A 27 -26.89 -23.81 48.87
N VAL A 28 -27.45 -23.48 47.69
CA VAL A 28 -28.31 -22.31 47.47
C VAL A 28 -29.60 -22.40 48.30
N ASP A 29 -30.22 -23.58 48.39
CA ASP A 29 -31.42 -23.75 49.23
C ASP A 29 -31.12 -23.68 50.73
N SER A 30 -29.88 -23.99 51.12
CA SER A 30 -29.44 -23.91 52.53
C SER A 30 -29.09 -22.49 53.00
N SER A 31 -28.81 -21.55 52.09
CA SER A 31 -28.28 -20.22 52.42
C SER A 31 -29.08 -19.08 51.81
N VAL A 32 -29.69 -18.28 52.69
CA VAL A 32 -30.46 -17.08 52.32
C VAL A 32 -29.59 -16.04 51.60
N GLN A 33 -28.33 -15.88 52.04
CA GLN A 33 -27.42 -14.87 51.48
C GLN A 33 -27.04 -15.18 50.02
N ILE A 34 -26.74 -16.44 49.71
CA ILE A 34 -26.37 -16.87 48.36
C ILE A 34 -27.56 -16.73 47.40
N LYS A 35 -28.77 -17.05 47.89
CA LYS A 35 -30.01 -16.89 47.13
C LYS A 35 -30.30 -15.43 46.79
N GLU A 36 -30.02 -14.50 47.71
CA GLU A 36 -30.16 -13.07 47.46
C GLU A 36 -29.17 -12.57 46.41
N GLN A 37 -27.89 -12.98 46.50
CA GLN A 37 -26.88 -12.66 45.49
C GLN A 37 -27.22 -13.19 44.10
N LEU A 38 -27.70 -14.44 44.02
CA LEU A 38 -28.18 -15.05 42.78
C LEU A 38 -29.31 -14.24 42.15
N ASN A 39 -30.28 -13.81 42.97
CA ASN A 39 -31.43 -13.04 42.49
C ASN A 39 -31.02 -11.66 41.95
N ILE A 40 -30.06 -10.99 42.61
CA ILE A 40 -29.49 -9.73 42.14
C ILE A 40 -28.84 -9.91 40.76
N LEU A 41 -28.00 -10.93 40.62
CA LEU A 41 -27.30 -11.20 39.36
C LEU A 41 -28.25 -11.63 38.23
N GLN A 42 -29.27 -12.44 38.54
CA GLN A 42 -30.31 -12.79 37.57
C GLN A 42 -31.11 -11.56 37.14
N THR A 43 -31.44 -10.67 38.07
CA THR A 43 -32.14 -9.42 37.76
C THR A 43 -31.29 -8.51 36.87
N ALA A 44 -29.99 -8.41 37.15
CA ALA A 44 -29.06 -7.66 36.31
C ALA A 44 -28.95 -8.27 34.91
N SER A 45 -28.72 -9.58 34.79
CA SER A 45 -28.65 -10.31 33.51
C SER A 45 -29.93 -10.14 32.68
N ASN A 46 -31.09 -10.26 33.32
CA ASN A 46 -32.38 -10.03 32.67
C ASN A 46 -32.58 -8.57 32.24
N SER A 47 -31.96 -7.61 32.92
CA SER A 47 -31.99 -6.20 32.52
C SER A 47 -31.12 -5.95 31.29
N PHE A 48 -29.95 -6.58 31.22
CA PHE A 48 -29.08 -6.53 30.04
C PHE A 48 -29.73 -7.17 28.81
N LYS A 49 -30.44 -8.29 28.98
CA LYS A 49 -31.21 -8.95 27.90
C LYS A 49 -32.35 -8.10 27.35
N LYS A 50 -32.84 -7.11 28.11
CA LYS A 50 -33.90 -6.18 27.70
C LYS A 50 -33.38 -4.91 27.03
N ILE A 51 -32.07 -4.74 26.93
CA ILE A 51 -31.50 -3.61 26.21
C ILE A 51 -31.85 -3.81 24.74
N ASN A 52 -32.58 -2.85 24.16
CA ASN A 52 -32.93 -2.87 22.75
C ASN A 52 -31.65 -2.91 21.92
N GLU A 53 -31.52 -3.93 21.08
CA GLU A 53 -30.48 -3.97 20.07
C GLU A 53 -30.72 -2.83 19.08
N TYR A 54 -29.84 -1.83 19.10
CA TYR A 54 -29.85 -0.79 18.09
C TYR A 54 -29.29 -1.39 16.80
N SER A 55 -30.17 -1.67 15.84
CA SER A 55 -29.71 -2.04 14.53
C SER A 55 -28.90 -0.87 13.96
N PRO A 56 -27.75 -1.13 13.32
CA PRO A 56 -27.06 -0.09 12.57
C PRO A 56 -28.02 0.49 11.53
N SER A 57 -27.84 1.76 11.17
CA SER A 57 -28.57 2.37 10.06
C SER A 57 -28.33 1.57 8.77
N ASP A 58 -29.31 1.52 7.87
CA ASP A 58 -29.19 0.82 6.58
C ASP A 58 -27.93 1.25 5.78
N ASP A 59 -27.50 2.50 5.96
CA ASP A 59 -26.31 3.09 5.33
C ASP A 59 -24.97 2.81 6.05
N PHE A 60 -24.96 2.02 7.12
CA PHE A 60 -23.74 1.80 7.90
C PHE A 60 -22.64 1.18 7.03
N THR A 61 -22.99 0.12 6.30
CA THR A 61 -22.07 -0.59 5.42
C THR A 61 -21.59 0.31 4.29
N SER A 62 -22.47 1.11 3.68
CA SER A 62 -22.10 2.02 2.59
C SER A 62 -21.11 3.10 3.08
N ARG A 63 -21.37 3.69 4.25
CA ARG A 63 -20.48 4.68 4.87
C ARG A 63 -19.13 4.09 5.27
N LEU A 64 -19.13 2.88 5.85
CA LEU A 64 -17.91 2.18 6.23
C LEU A 64 -17.05 1.84 5.01
N MET A 65 -17.67 1.29 3.96
CA MET A 65 -16.98 0.96 2.70
C MET A 65 -16.45 2.21 1.99
N LEU A 66 -17.16 3.33 2.04
CA LEU A 66 -16.66 4.61 1.52
C LEU A 66 -15.42 5.11 2.28
N GLN A 67 -15.39 4.98 3.61
CA GLN A 67 -14.23 5.36 4.41
C GLN A 67 -13.04 4.43 4.19
N LEU A 68 -13.28 3.13 4.09
CA LEU A 68 -12.26 2.13 3.72
C LEU A 68 -11.68 2.42 2.35
N ASN A 69 -12.51 2.63 1.34
CA ASN A 69 -12.04 2.96 -0.01
C ASN A 69 -11.26 4.27 -0.05
N LYS A 70 -11.60 5.29 0.75
CA LYS A 70 -10.79 6.52 0.83
C LYS A 70 -9.39 6.27 1.39
N LYS A 71 -9.25 5.35 2.34
CA LYS A 71 -7.94 4.99 2.93
C LYS A 71 -7.15 4.01 2.06
N LEU A 72 -7.84 3.13 1.35
CA LEU A 72 -7.26 2.09 0.50
C LEU A 72 -7.05 2.54 -0.95
N LYS A 73 -7.53 3.73 -1.33
CA LYS A 73 -7.30 4.25 -2.68
C LYS A 73 -5.79 4.39 -2.88
N PRO A 74 -5.18 3.67 -3.85
CA PRO A 74 -3.77 3.82 -4.13
C PRO A 74 -3.51 5.29 -4.40
N ARG A 75 -2.65 5.88 -3.56
CA ARG A 75 -2.23 7.28 -3.67
C ARG A 75 -1.67 7.44 -5.08
N THR A 76 -1.96 8.57 -5.72
CA THR A 76 -1.63 8.95 -7.11
C THR A 76 -0.13 8.92 -7.51
N SER A 77 0.71 8.23 -6.74
CA SER A 77 2.14 7.99 -6.90
C SER A 77 2.50 7.44 -8.28
N ASP A 78 1.65 6.58 -8.85
CA ASP A 78 1.89 5.90 -10.13
C ASP A 78 2.05 6.90 -11.29
N LYS A 79 1.31 8.00 -11.25
CA LYS A 79 1.40 9.06 -12.27
C LYS A 79 2.71 9.83 -12.18
N ILE A 80 3.23 10.01 -10.97
CA ILE A 80 4.48 10.73 -10.72
C ILE A 80 5.68 9.88 -11.18
N PHE A 81 5.64 8.56 -10.94
CA PHE A 81 6.67 7.63 -11.41
C PHE A 81 6.76 7.58 -12.94
N ILE A 82 5.62 7.37 -13.61
CA ILE A 82 5.55 7.34 -15.08
C ILE A 82 6.01 8.69 -15.66
N PHE A 83 5.58 9.80 -15.07
CA PHE A 83 6.00 11.13 -15.50
C PHE A 83 7.51 11.35 -15.32
N SER A 84 8.09 10.91 -14.20
CA SER A 84 9.53 11.03 -13.92
C SER A 84 10.38 10.27 -14.92
N ILE A 85 10.04 9.00 -15.19
CA ILE A 85 10.77 8.19 -16.18
C ILE A 85 10.58 8.75 -17.59
N SER A 86 9.35 9.10 -17.96
CA SER A 86 9.05 9.67 -19.28
C SER A 86 9.80 10.99 -19.53
N SER A 87 9.93 11.84 -18.50
CA SER A 87 10.69 13.10 -18.57
C SER A 87 12.16 12.87 -18.95
N ILE A 88 12.82 11.84 -18.38
CA ILE A 88 14.21 11.50 -18.72
C ILE A 88 14.33 11.11 -20.20
N PHE A 89 13.42 10.29 -20.71
CA PHE A 89 13.42 9.90 -22.13
C PHE A 89 13.12 11.07 -23.07
N ILE A 90 12.23 11.99 -22.68
CA ILE A 90 11.91 13.19 -23.46
C ILE A 90 13.13 14.11 -23.55
N VAL A 91 13.81 14.38 -22.44
CA VAL A 91 15.01 15.22 -22.42
C VAL A 91 16.13 14.61 -23.27
N LEU A 92 16.33 13.29 -23.16
CA LEU A 92 17.33 12.57 -23.97
C LEU A 92 17.01 12.65 -25.46
N SER A 93 15.74 12.49 -25.84
CA SER A 93 15.28 12.59 -27.22
C SER A 93 15.43 14.00 -27.79
N LEU A 94 15.06 15.03 -27.01
CA LEU A 94 15.21 16.44 -27.40
C LEU A 94 16.68 16.81 -27.61
N THR A 95 17.58 16.30 -26.77
CA THR A 95 19.02 16.53 -26.90
C THR A 95 19.55 15.96 -28.22
N ILE A 96 19.12 14.75 -28.59
CA ILE A 96 19.50 14.10 -29.85
C ILE A 96 18.97 14.90 -31.05
N ILE A 97 17.67 15.25 -31.04
CA ILE A 97 17.03 16.01 -32.14
C ILE A 97 17.67 17.39 -32.30
N GLY A 98 17.89 18.11 -31.19
CA GLY A 98 18.51 19.43 -31.20
C GLY A 98 19.93 19.40 -31.76
N PHE A 99 20.70 18.37 -31.41
CA PHE A 99 22.05 18.18 -31.96
C PHE A 99 22.02 17.89 -33.48
N ILE A 100 21.10 17.05 -33.95
CA ILE A 100 20.92 16.78 -35.39
C ILE A 100 20.56 18.06 -36.15
N LEU A 101 19.60 18.85 -35.65
CA LEU A 101 19.20 20.10 -36.29
C LEU A 101 20.33 21.13 -36.32
N ALA A 102 21.10 21.25 -35.24
CA ALA A 102 22.25 22.15 -35.19
C ALA A 102 23.32 21.79 -36.24
N GLN A 103 23.58 20.50 -36.46
CA GLN A 103 24.50 20.03 -37.50
C GLN A 103 23.99 20.38 -38.89
N ILE A 104 22.72 20.08 -39.20
CA ILE A 104 22.12 20.37 -40.52
C ILE A 104 22.20 21.88 -40.83
N ILE A 105 21.83 22.74 -39.87
CA ILE A 105 21.85 24.20 -40.05
C ILE A 105 23.29 24.72 -40.18
N GLY A 106 24.25 24.13 -39.46
CA GLY A 106 25.67 24.47 -39.54
C GLY A 106 26.35 24.06 -40.86
N THR A 107 25.82 23.07 -41.57
CA THR A 107 26.37 22.57 -42.84
C THR A 107 25.86 23.26 -44.11
N ASN A 108 25.15 24.39 -44.01
CA ASN A 108 24.69 25.16 -45.18
C ASN A 108 25.86 25.83 -45.96
N LYS A 109 26.64 25.04 -46.69
CA LYS A 109 27.23 25.44 -47.96
C LYS A 109 26.28 25.02 -49.08
N PRO A 110 25.94 25.91 -50.03
CA PRO A 110 24.95 25.59 -51.04
C PRO A 110 25.55 24.63 -52.07
N ALA A 111 24.71 23.69 -52.50
CA ALA A 111 24.88 22.74 -53.59
C ALA A 111 25.78 21.52 -53.31
N GLN A 112 25.15 20.40 -52.96
CA GLN A 112 25.17 19.22 -53.82
C GLN A 112 24.05 18.24 -53.43
N SER A 113 23.42 17.69 -54.46
CA SER A 113 22.26 16.83 -54.45
C SER A 113 22.38 15.60 -53.54
N LEU A 114 21.37 15.41 -52.68
CA LEU A 114 20.74 14.14 -52.33
C LEU A 114 21.60 12.86 -52.45
N VAL A 115 22.65 12.74 -51.63
CA VAL A 115 23.20 11.44 -51.22
C VAL A 115 22.82 11.25 -49.75
N ILE A 116 21.56 10.86 -49.53
CA ILE A 116 21.01 10.71 -48.17
C ILE A 116 21.63 9.48 -47.47
N GLY A 117 21.99 8.41 -48.20
CA GLY A 117 22.46 7.15 -47.60
C GLY A 117 23.87 7.19 -46.98
N GLU A 118 24.86 7.75 -47.68
CA GLU A 118 26.26 7.80 -47.17
C GLU A 118 26.48 8.90 -46.13
N ASN A 119 25.75 10.03 -46.26
CA ASN A 119 25.83 11.11 -45.28
C ASN A 119 25.15 10.75 -43.96
N ILE A 120 24.11 9.90 -43.94
CA ILE A 120 23.49 9.44 -42.68
C ILE A 120 24.50 8.67 -41.84
N ILE A 121 25.35 7.82 -42.42
CA ILE A 121 26.38 7.07 -41.69
C ILE A 121 27.48 8.01 -41.17
N GLY A 122 27.90 8.98 -41.98
CA GLY A 122 28.87 10.00 -41.55
C GLY A 122 28.34 10.90 -40.43
N VAL A 123 27.07 11.30 -40.52
CA VAL A 123 26.35 12.09 -39.52
C VAL A 123 26.10 11.26 -38.26
N LEU A 124 25.67 9.99 -38.38
CA LEU A 124 25.58 9.07 -37.24
C LEU A 124 26.95 8.85 -36.59
N GLY A 125 28.04 8.77 -37.35
CA GLY A 125 29.39 8.65 -36.81
C GLY A 125 29.83 9.89 -36.03
N THR A 126 29.46 11.09 -36.48
CA THR A 126 29.74 12.36 -35.78
C THR A 126 28.80 12.61 -34.60
N ILE A 127 27.56 12.11 -34.65
CA ILE A 127 26.62 12.11 -33.50
C ILE A 127 27.02 11.05 -32.48
N ALA A 128 27.47 9.88 -32.93
CA ALA A 128 27.90 8.80 -32.06
C ALA A 128 29.25 9.11 -31.40
N GLN A 129 30.14 9.88 -32.03
CA GLN A 129 31.43 10.30 -31.45
C GLN A 129 31.34 10.85 -30.01
N PRO A 130 30.45 11.82 -29.69
CA PRO A 130 30.26 12.28 -28.31
C PRO A 130 29.59 11.23 -27.40
N PHE A 131 28.75 10.32 -27.91
CA PHE A 131 28.25 9.20 -27.12
C PHE A 131 29.34 8.16 -26.85
N VAL A 132 30.18 7.85 -27.83
CA VAL A 132 31.33 6.93 -27.73
C VAL A 132 32.39 7.52 -26.81
N SER A 133 32.57 8.85 -26.78
CA SER A 133 33.47 9.51 -25.82
C SER A 133 32.94 9.48 -24.38
N LEU A 134 31.62 9.45 -24.17
CA LEU A 134 31.00 9.15 -22.87
C LEU A 134 31.26 7.69 -22.44
N PHE A 135 31.51 6.79 -23.38
CA PHE A 135 31.95 5.40 -23.13
C PHE A 135 33.48 5.21 -23.20
N SER A 136 34.26 6.30 -23.21
CA SER A 136 35.72 6.20 -23.05
C SER A 136 36.07 5.68 -21.63
N SER A 137 37.27 5.10 -21.47
CA SER A 137 37.68 4.45 -20.21
C SER A 137 37.60 5.34 -18.97
N SER A 138 37.74 6.66 -19.14
CA SER A 138 37.62 7.64 -18.05
C SER A 138 36.18 8.03 -17.72
N SER A 139 35.28 8.00 -18.70
CA SER A 139 33.88 8.45 -18.56
C SER A 139 32.93 7.31 -18.21
N ILE A 140 33.33 6.06 -18.48
CA ILE A 140 32.48 4.88 -18.27
C ILE A 140 32.12 4.68 -16.80
N SER A 141 33.04 5.00 -15.87
CA SER A 141 32.78 4.94 -14.43
C SER A 141 31.77 6.01 -13.99
N LEU A 142 31.82 7.20 -14.59
CA LEU A 142 30.92 8.31 -14.28
C LEU A 142 29.50 8.02 -14.79
N VAL A 143 29.40 7.57 -16.04
CA VAL A 143 28.12 7.18 -16.66
C VAL A 143 27.52 5.98 -15.93
N GLY A 144 28.33 4.98 -15.59
CA GLY A 144 27.93 3.84 -14.78
C GLY A 144 27.40 4.25 -13.41
N ALA A 145 28.02 5.23 -12.75
CA ALA A 145 27.55 5.75 -11.47
C ALA A 145 26.19 6.47 -11.59
N ILE A 146 25.99 7.30 -12.63
CA ILE A 146 24.72 8.01 -12.88
C ILE A 146 23.60 7.01 -13.16
N ILE A 147 23.85 6.01 -14.00
CA ILE A 147 22.87 4.96 -14.31
C ILE A 147 22.56 4.14 -13.07
N SER A 148 23.57 3.74 -12.30
CA SER A 148 23.38 2.98 -11.06
C SER A 148 22.56 3.76 -10.04
N PHE A 149 22.82 5.07 -9.90
CA PHE A 149 22.04 5.93 -9.02
C PHE A 149 20.57 6.05 -9.50
N GLY A 150 20.35 6.18 -10.81
CA GLY A 150 19.02 6.16 -11.41
C GLY A 150 18.28 4.84 -11.16
N ILE A 151 18.96 3.70 -11.27
CA ILE A 151 18.41 2.37 -10.98
C ILE A 151 18.07 2.23 -9.50
N ILE A 152 18.92 2.71 -8.59
CA ILE A 152 18.66 2.66 -7.13
C ILE A 152 17.42 3.49 -6.79
N ILE A 153 17.31 4.70 -7.33
CA ILE A 153 16.14 5.57 -7.13
C ILE A 153 14.89 4.90 -7.71
N SER A 154 14.97 4.40 -8.93
CA SER A 154 13.84 3.70 -9.58
C SER A 154 13.42 2.47 -8.79
N GLY A 155 14.39 1.68 -8.30
CA GLY A 155 14.17 0.50 -7.47
C GLY A 155 13.54 0.82 -6.12
N TYR A 156 13.96 1.91 -5.46
CA TYR A 156 13.34 2.39 -4.23
C TYR A 156 11.86 2.71 -4.44
N PHE A 157 11.54 3.47 -5.49
CA PHE A 157 10.15 3.82 -5.80
C PHE A 157 9.33 2.60 -6.25
N TYR A 158 9.93 1.66 -7.00
CA TYR A 158 9.28 0.41 -7.38
C TYR A 158 8.95 -0.47 -6.17
N PHE A 159 9.87 -0.55 -5.21
CA PHE A 159 9.66 -1.27 -3.95
C PHE A 159 8.54 -0.61 -3.11
N ASP A 160 8.55 0.71 -2.98
CA ASP A 160 7.52 1.46 -2.25
C ASP A 160 6.13 1.30 -2.90
N TYR A 161 6.08 1.25 -4.23
CA TYR A 161 4.88 0.93 -4.99
C TYR A 161 4.35 -0.48 -4.68
N GLN A 162 5.21 -1.50 -4.70
CA GLN A 162 4.80 -2.87 -4.36
C GLN A 162 4.29 -2.98 -2.92
N LYS A 163 4.95 -2.32 -1.96
CA LYS A 163 4.52 -2.30 -0.56
C LYS A 163 3.15 -1.64 -0.37
N THR A 164 2.83 -0.63 -1.18
CA THR A 164 1.55 0.08 -1.10
C THR A 164 0.41 -0.66 -1.79
N THR A 165 0.73 -1.52 -2.77
CA THR A 165 -0.26 -2.28 -3.57
C THR A 165 -0.64 -3.62 -2.93
N ARG A 166 0.13 -4.09 -1.94
CA ARG A 166 -0.08 -5.36 -1.23
C ARG A 166 -0.73 -5.12 0.13
#